data_AF-A0A9Q0L7I1-F1
#
_entry.id   AF-A0A9Q0L7I1-F1
#
_cell.length_a   1.000
_cell.length_b   1.000
_cell.length_c   1.000
_cell.angle_alpha   90.00
_cell.angle_beta   90.00
_cell.angle_gamma   90.00
#
_symmetry.space_group_name_H-M   'P 1'
#
loop_
_entity.id
_entity.type
_entity.pdbx_description
1 polymer ?
#
loop_
_entity_poly.entity_id
_entity_poly.type
_entity_poly.pdbx_seq_one_letter_code
_entity_poly.pdbx_strand_id
1 'polypeptide(L)'
;MQFINHMNVDHLKETSTQLKQKPENAIKQINLEFYWMFKGKVQFDASFHFDQGVEKIKADNPKSMGGLGNAPSPLALCVFAFAGSLASSYARTCALMNIKLNKLITRCEIDFDFTRITGLDMQKPPATQIILSTSVFSFENKDKLENAFKIAREQCPGVFLAENAVPVTTQTTITQYKKVPQKKGKKINHINLDSVYTFQSQLRAKPQESIKPEIVEGAWECNSVSGPQFNTTFIDGKPQFGLWKTDSRKMMGGESSAPFPLQYFLGGISCCLLTHYAYASALRALSLKSIEIESQLDQDISREMMLNENPVVPKMSFHFDIGTDQPLSVAKELTEDCIRRCPMMYILLNKFTVKTDLYINQDLPPLKFDTDEDKRCNMM
;
A
#
# COMPACT_ATOMS: atom_id res chain seq x y z
N MET A 1 -13.64 4.08 30.13
CA MET A 1 -13.08 3.97 28.77
C MET A 1 -14.03 4.66 27.81
N GLN A 2 -13.69 5.88 27.42
CA GLN A 2 -14.50 6.69 26.51
C GLN A 2 -14.15 6.36 25.05
N PHE A 3 -15.15 6.04 24.23
CA PHE A 3 -14.99 5.81 22.79
C PHE A 3 -15.71 6.89 21.98
N ILE A 4 -15.05 7.40 20.93
CA ILE A 4 -15.62 8.30 19.92
C ILE A 4 -15.14 7.83 18.55
N ASN A 5 -16.04 7.59 17.60
CA ASN A 5 -15.72 7.11 16.26
C ASN A 5 -14.92 5.79 16.27
N HIS A 6 -15.25 4.89 17.21
CA HIS A 6 -14.49 3.66 17.47
C HIS A 6 -13.04 3.88 17.87
N MET A 7 -12.70 5.09 18.33
CA MET A 7 -11.39 5.41 18.93
C MET A 7 -11.50 5.50 20.45
N ASN A 8 -10.63 4.79 21.14
CA ASN A 8 -10.43 4.86 22.58
C ASN A 8 -9.72 6.17 22.96
N VAL A 9 -10.51 7.16 23.39
CA VAL A 9 -10.04 8.52 23.69
C VAL A 9 -9.14 8.54 24.94
N ASP A 10 -9.38 7.64 25.90
CA ASP A 10 -8.58 7.56 27.12
C ASP A 10 -7.15 7.09 26.79
N HIS A 11 -6.99 6.05 25.95
CA HIS A 11 -5.67 5.60 25.48
C HIS A 11 -4.93 6.67 24.67
N LEU A 12 -5.65 7.44 23.83
CA LEU A 12 -5.05 8.54 23.07
C LEU A 12 -4.48 9.62 24.00
N LYS A 13 -5.24 10.03 25.03
CA LYS A 13 -4.81 11.01 26.03
C LYS A 13 -3.64 10.50 26.87
N GLU A 14 -3.69 9.24 27.28
CA GLU A 14 -2.60 8.59 28.01
C GLU A 14 -1.32 8.58 27.17
N THR A 15 -1.41 8.13 25.92
CA THR A 15 -0.27 8.11 25.00
C THR A 15 0.30 9.51 24.77
N SER A 16 -0.55 10.51 24.55
CA SER A 16 -0.13 11.91 24.44
C SER A 16 0.64 12.39 25.68
N THR A 17 0.17 12.02 26.88
CA THR A 17 0.84 12.36 28.15
C THR A 17 2.19 11.67 28.28
N GLN A 18 2.27 10.37 27.97
CA GLN A 18 3.50 9.60 28.00
C GLN A 18 4.55 10.15 27.03
N LEU A 19 4.14 10.53 25.81
CA LEU A 19 5.04 11.10 24.80
C LEU A 19 5.52 12.51 25.17
N LYS A 20 4.70 13.33 25.84
CA LYS A 20 5.17 14.61 26.38
C LYS A 20 6.26 14.44 27.44
N GLN A 21 6.20 13.36 28.23
CA GLN A 21 7.20 13.05 29.26
C GLN A 21 8.45 12.38 28.67
N LYS A 22 8.28 11.55 27.65
CA LYS A 22 9.36 10.78 27.00
C LYS A 22 9.23 10.85 25.48
N PRO A 23 9.60 11.99 24.85
CA PRO A 23 9.46 12.18 23.40
C PRO A 23 10.20 11.14 22.56
N GLU A 24 11.29 10.57 23.07
CA GLU A 24 12.07 9.50 22.44
C GLU A 24 11.25 8.21 22.20
N ASN A 25 10.15 8.01 22.95
CA ASN A 25 9.25 6.88 22.76
C ASN A 25 8.29 7.06 21.58
N ALA A 26 8.31 8.20 20.88
CA ALA A 26 7.43 8.46 19.75
C ALA A 26 7.83 7.67 18.49
N ILE A 27 9.08 7.24 18.38
CA ILE A 27 9.53 6.40 17.26
C ILE A 27 9.10 4.95 17.47
N LYS A 28 8.26 4.45 16.57
CA LYS A 28 7.80 3.06 16.51
C LYS A 28 8.32 2.40 15.25
N GLN A 29 8.96 1.24 15.41
CA GLN A 29 9.48 0.45 14.30
C GLN A 29 8.46 -0.59 13.87
N ILE A 30 8.35 -0.77 12.57
CA ILE A 30 7.50 -1.76 11.92
C ILE A 30 8.43 -2.61 11.06
N ASN A 31 8.57 -3.88 11.39
CA ASN A 31 9.42 -4.82 10.67
C ASN A 31 8.55 -5.94 10.10
N LEU A 32 8.74 -6.27 8.83
CA LEU A 32 8.01 -7.33 8.14
C LEU A 32 8.95 -8.08 7.20
N GLU A 33 8.79 -9.41 7.17
CA GLU A 33 9.47 -10.31 6.26
C GLU A 33 8.52 -10.82 5.19
N PHE A 34 9.06 -10.96 3.98
CA PHE A 34 8.28 -11.18 2.77
C PHE A 34 8.96 -12.17 1.82
N TYR A 35 8.16 -13.06 1.25
CA TYR A 35 8.67 -14.16 0.42
C TYR A 35 8.01 -14.17 -0.96
N TRP A 36 8.83 -14.32 -2.01
CA TRP A 36 8.32 -14.62 -3.34
C TRP A 36 8.08 -16.11 -3.53
N MET A 37 6.88 -16.45 -3.99
CA MET A 37 6.46 -17.83 -4.19
C MET A 37 6.79 -18.28 -5.62
N PHE A 38 7.77 -19.17 -5.77
CA PHE A 38 8.15 -19.72 -7.09
C PHE A 38 7.14 -20.73 -7.67
N LYS A 39 6.23 -21.22 -6.82
CA LYS A 39 5.17 -22.18 -7.14
C LYS A 39 3.93 -21.87 -6.31
N GLY A 40 2.78 -22.40 -6.71
CA GLY A 40 1.52 -22.27 -5.98
C GLY A 40 0.49 -21.45 -6.73
N LYS A 41 -0.53 -20.96 -6.00
CA LYS A 41 -1.66 -20.21 -6.57
C LYS A 41 -1.48 -18.70 -6.55
N VAL A 42 -0.52 -18.19 -5.78
CA VAL A 42 -0.21 -16.76 -5.65
C VAL A 42 1.30 -16.59 -5.76
N GLN A 43 1.75 -15.36 -6.01
CA GLN A 43 3.17 -15.03 -6.16
C GLN A 43 3.80 -14.49 -4.88
N PHE A 44 2.98 -14.12 -3.90
CA PHE A 44 3.43 -13.53 -2.65
C PHE A 44 2.64 -14.08 -1.45
N ASP A 45 3.34 -14.29 -0.34
CA ASP A 45 2.78 -14.67 0.96
C ASP A 45 3.54 -13.94 2.09
N ALA A 46 2.80 -13.43 3.06
CA ALA A 46 3.35 -12.73 4.24
C ALA A 46 2.46 -12.92 5.46
N SER A 47 3.03 -12.66 6.64
CA SER A 47 2.32 -12.70 7.92
C SER A 47 2.39 -11.33 8.59
N PHE A 48 1.25 -10.71 8.84
CA PHE A 48 1.17 -9.46 9.58
C PHE A 48 0.83 -9.77 11.03
N HIS A 49 1.77 -9.47 11.91
CA HIS A 49 1.60 -9.64 13.35
C HIS A 49 1.05 -8.36 13.97
N PHE A 50 0.10 -8.49 14.90
CA PHE A 50 -0.50 -7.42 15.68
C PHE A 50 -0.94 -7.96 17.04
N ASP A 51 -1.27 -7.10 18.00
CA ASP A 51 -1.45 -7.51 19.40
C ASP A 51 -2.45 -8.66 19.60
N GLN A 52 -3.54 -8.69 18.81
CA GLN A 52 -4.59 -9.70 18.94
C GLN A 52 -4.41 -10.90 17.98
N GLY A 53 -3.38 -10.95 17.14
CA GLY A 53 -3.21 -12.08 16.24
C GLY A 53 -2.23 -11.91 15.08
N VAL A 54 -2.43 -12.77 14.09
CA VAL A 54 -1.63 -12.82 12.86
C VAL A 54 -2.58 -12.94 11.69
N GLU A 55 -2.39 -12.11 10.67
CA GLU A 55 -3.13 -12.18 9.41
C GLU A 55 -2.20 -12.59 8.27
N LYS A 56 -2.66 -13.54 7.43
CA LYS A 56 -1.92 -13.97 6.24
C LYS A 56 -2.32 -13.11 5.06
N ILE A 57 -1.35 -12.39 4.51
CA ILE A 57 -1.55 -11.54 3.34
C ILE A 57 -1.01 -12.24 2.11
N LYS A 58 -1.84 -12.31 1.07
CA LYS A 58 -1.50 -12.89 -0.22
C LYS A 58 -1.70 -11.84 -1.30
N ALA A 59 -0.78 -11.83 -2.25
CA ALA A 59 -0.86 -10.98 -3.43
C ALA A 59 -0.44 -11.75 -4.67
N ASP A 60 -0.98 -11.33 -5.81
CA ASP A 60 -0.68 -11.92 -7.10
C ASP A 60 -0.78 -10.85 -8.18
N ASN A 61 0.09 -10.91 -9.18
CA ASN A 61 -0.02 -9.97 -10.28
C ASN A 61 -1.18 -10.36 -11.21
N PRO A 62 -1.76 -9.37 -11.93
CA PRO A 62 -2.70 -9.69 -12.98
C PRO A 62 -2.03 -10.55 -14.07
N LYS A 63 -2.85 -11.29 -14.82
CA LYS A 63 -2.37 -12.15 -15.91
C LYS A 63 -1.53 -11.40 -16.95
N SER A 64 -1.88 -10.15 -17.24
CA SER A 64 -1.12 -9.27 -18.15
C SER A 64 0.33 -9.01 -17.69
N MET A 65 0.58 -9.07 -16.38
CA MET A 65 1.89 -8.92 -15.75
C MET A 65 2.56 -10.26 -15.44
N GLY A 66 2.01 -11.36 -15.97
CA GLY A 66 2.57 -12.70 -15.83
C GLY A 66 2.21 -13.44 -14.54
N GLY A 67 1.34 -12.89 -13.71
CA GLY A 67 0.75 -13.59 -12.55
C GLY A 67 -0.44 -14.46 -12.93
N LEU A 68 -1.17 -14.96 -11.92
CA LEU A 68 -2.36 -15.79 -12.14
C LEU A 68 -3.67 -15.00 -11.97
N GLY A 69 -3.62 -13.85 -11.29
CA GLY A 69 -4.78 -13.05 -10.93
C GLY A 69 -5.65 -13.70 -9.84
N ASN A 70 -5.07 -14.50 -8.96
CA ASN A 70 -5.78 -15.27 -7.91
C ASN A 70 -5.88 -14.54 -6.56
N ALA A 71 -5.21 -13.41 -6.41
CA ALA A 71 -5.26 -12.54 -5.26
C ALA A 71 -5.13 -11.08 -5.73
N PRO A 72 -5.45 -10.09 -4.88
CA PRO A 72 -5.26 -8.69 -5.25
C PRO A 72 -3.81 -8.36 -5.60
N SER A 73 -3.62 -7.28 -6.35
CA SER A 73 -2.30 -6.86 -6.79
C SER A 73 -1.46 -6.32 -5.61
N PRO A 74 -0.12 -6.35 -5.73
CA PRO A 74 0.77 -5.60 -4.83
C PRO A 74 0.39 -4.11 -4.69
N LEU A 75 -0.13 -3.49 -5.75
CA LEU A 75 -0.49 -2.07 -5.76
C LEU A 75 -1.77 -1.82 -4.96
N ALA A 76 -2.78 -2.70 -5.09
CA ALA A 76 -4.01 -2.61 -4.31
C ALA A 76 -3.75 -2.59 -2.79
N LEU A 77 -2.72 -3.29 -2.28
CA LEU A 77 -2.33 -3.23 -0.87
C LEU A 77 -1.89 -1.82 -0.45
N CYS A 78 -1.08 -1.14 -1.28
CA CYS A 78 -0.67 0.23 -1.02
C CYS A 78 -1.83 1.23 -1.13
N VAL A 79 -2.69 1.06 -2.13
CA VAL A 79 -3.87 1.91 -2.34
C VAL A 79 -4.85 1.76 -1.18
N PHE A 80 -5.07 0.54 -0.68
CA PHE A 80 -5.81 0.28 0.56
C PHE A 80 -5.16 0.97 1.76
N ALA A 81 -3.84 0.89 1.89
CA ALA A 81 -3.12 1.53 2.98
C ALA A 81 -3.29 3.06 2.99
N PHE A 82 -3.26 3.73 1.82
CA PHE A 82 -3.51 5.16 1.74
C PHE A 82 -4.94 5.52 2.17
N ALA A 83 -5.95 4.79 1.69
CA ALA A 83 -7.35 5.01 2.08
C ALA A 83 -7.55 4.80 3.59
N GLY A 84 -7.10 3.67 4.13
CA GLY A 84 -7.23 3.34 5.54
C GLY A 84 -6.44 4.28 6.45
N SER A 85 -5.25 4.73 6.01
CA SER A 85 -4.43 5.68 6.77
C SER A 85 -5.11 7.05 6.90
N LEU A 86 -5.71 7.57 5.83
CA LEU A 86 -6.43 8.86 5.89
C LEU A 86 -7.71 8.73 6.73
N ALA A 87 -8.48 7.64 6.56
CA ALA A 87 -9.67 7.38 7.36
C ALA A 87 -9.35 7.30 8.86
N SER A 88 -8.31 6.54 9.24
CA SER A 88 -7.84 6.43 10.63
C SER A 88 -7.39 7.79 11.18
N SER A 89 -6.60 8.55 10.41
CA SER A 89 -6.14 9.87 10.82
C SER A 89 -7.33 10.82 11.05
N TYR A 90 -8.33 10.79 10.17
CA TYR A 90 -9.50 11.66 10.31
C TYR A 90 -10.38 11.27 11.49
N ALA A 91 -10.68 9.98 11.65
CA ALA A 91 -11.42 9.47 12.80
C ALA A 91 -10.73 9.78 14.13
N ARG A 92 -9.39 9.62 14.20
CA ARG A 92 -8.57 9.96 15.38
C ARG A 92 -8.65 11.45 15.71
N THR A 93 -8.43 12.31 14.72
CA THR A 93 -8.49 13.76 14.91
C THR A 93 -9.88 14.20 15.37
N CYS A 94 -10.94 13.69 14.75
CA CYS A 94 -12.31 13.94 15.20
C CYS A 94 -12.52 13.47 16.65
N ALA A 95 -12.03 12.29 17.03
CA ALA A 95 -12.16 11.77 18.39
C ALA A 95 -11.43 12.66 19.43
N LEU A 96 -10.20 13.10 19.13
CA LEU A 96 -9.43 14.04 19.96
C LEU A 96 -10.13 15.40 20.10
N MET A 97 -10.84 15.83 19.07
CA MET A 97 -11.62 17.07 19.05
C MET A 97 -13.06 16.89 19.56
N ASN A 98 -13.42 15.70 20.06
CA ASN A 98 -14.76 15.35 20.53
C ASN A 98 -15.87 15.56 19.47
N ILE A 99 -15.55 15.30 18.20
CA ILE A 99 -16.44 15.36 17.04
C ILE A 99 -16.94 13.94 16.74
N LYS A 100 -18.25 13.72 16.82
CA LYS A 100 -18.86 12.42 16.51
C LYS A 100 -19.20 12.30 15.03
N LEU A 101 -18.81 11.19 14.42
CA LEU A 101 -19.11 10.82 13.05
C LEU A 101 -20.19 9.74 13.03
N ASN A 102 -21.09 9.79 12.04
CA ASN A 102 -22.11 8.78 11.81
C ASN A 102 -21.68 7.77 10.74
N LYS A 103 -20.94 8.22 9.73
CA LYS A 103 -20.42 7.44 8.61
C LYS A 103 -19.15 8.11 8.11
N LEU A 104 -18.15 7.31 7.75
CA LEU A 104 -16.91 7.77 7.14
C LEU A 104 -16.49 6.75 6.07
N ILE A 105 -16.38 7.20 4.83
CA ILE A 105 -15.92 6.42 3.68
C ILE A 105 -14.71 7.11 3.09
N THR A 106 -13.68 6.36 2.74
CA THR A 106 -12.52 6.87 2.02
C THR A 106 -12.23 5.99 0.82
N ARG A 107 -11.98 6.65 -0.32
CA ARG A 107 -11.56 6.05 -1.58
C ARG A 107 -10.19 6.57 -1.95
N CYS A 108 -9.30 5.67 -2.36
CA CYS A 108 -8.03 6.00 -2.99
C CYS A 108 -8.02 5.51 -4.44
N GLU A 109 -7.53 6.36 -5.33
CA GLU A 109 -7.30 6.06 -6.74
C GLU A 109 -5.88 6.49 -7.10
N ILE A 110 -5.14 5.59 -7.75
CA ILE A 110 -3.79 5.87 -8.24
C ILE A 110 -3.67 5.42 -9.69
N ASP A 111 -3.30 6.35 -10.55
CA ASP A 111 -2.99 6.06 -11.94
C ASP A 111 -1.55 5.56 -12.09
N PHE A 112 -1.41 4.34 -12.61
CA PHE A 112 -0.10 3.73 -12.87
C PHE A 112 0.19 3.67 -14.38
N ASP A 113 1.39 4.11 -14.78
CA ASP A 113 1.87 4.00 -16.15
C ASP A 113 2.65 2.69 -16.33
N PHE A 114 2.00 1.74 -17.01
CA PHE A 114 2.57 0.42 -17.24
C PHE A 114 3.71 0.41 -18.26
N THR A 115 3.99 1.50 -19.00
CA THR A 115 5.14 1.55 -19.90
C THR A 115 6.46 1.47 -19.12
N ARG A 116 6.59 2.16 -17.99
CA ARG A 116 7.78 2.03 -17.13
C ARG A 116 7.80 0.73 -16.35
N ILE A 117 6.68 0.35 -15.75
CA ILE A 117 6.54 -0.89 -14.96
C ILE A 117 6.98 -2.10 -15.80
N THR A 118 6.56 -2.16 -17.07
CA THR A 118 6.93 -3.25 -17.99
C THR A 118 8.29 -3.07 -18.67
N GLY A 119 8.95 -1.91 -18.55
CA GLY A 119 10.27 -1.62 -19.11
C GLY A 119 10.31 -1.12 -20.54
N LEU A 120 9.17 -0.66 -21.07
CA LEU A 120 9.07 -0.09 -22.41
C LEU A 120 9.60 1.34 -22.47
N ASP A 121 9.37 2.13 -21.42
CA ASP A 121 9.85 3.51 -21.31
C ASP A 121 10.29 3.82 -19.88
N MET A 122 11.60 3.84 -19.65
CA MET A 122 12.17 4.09 -18.32
C MET A 122 12.20 5.57 -17.92
N GLN A 123 11.86 6.49 -18.82
CA GLN A 123 11.89 7.93 -18.57
C GLN A 123 10.58 8.46 -18.00
N LYS A 124 9.46 7.79 -18.28
CA LYS A 124 8.15 8.19 -17.74
C LYS A 124 8.03 7.93 -16.24
N PRO A 125 7.23 8.69 -15.50
CA PRO A 125 6.88 8.34 -14.13
C PRO A 125 5.96 7.09 -14.15
N PRO A 126 6.18 6.09 -13.28
CA PRO A 126 5.37 4.87 -13.24
C PRO A 126 4.03 5.06 -12.50
N ALA A 127 3.82 6.22 -11.90
CA ALA A 127 2.55 6.67 -11.33
C ALA A 127 2.39 8.16 -11.65
N THR A 128 1.16 8.65 -11.90
CA THR A 128 0.91 10.05 -12.30
C THR A 128 0.09 10.87 -11.29
N GLN A 129 -0.87 10.28 -10.60
CA GLN A 129 -1.73 10.98 -9.65
C GLN A 129 -2.19 10.07 -8.51
N ILE A 130 -2.33 10.62 -7.29
CA ILE A 130 -3.05 10.01 -6.18
C ILE A 130 -4.24 10.89 -5.84
N ILE A 131 -5.43 10.32 -5.81
CA ILE A 131 -6.67 10.98 -5.40
C ILE A 131 -7.21 10.26 -4.16
N LEU A 132 -7.47 11.02 -3.10
CA LEU A 132 -8.09 10.56 -1.88
C LEU A 132 -9.41 11.30 -1.66
N SER A 133 -10.52 10.60 -1.89
CA SER A 133 -11.86 11.15 -1.73
C SER A 133 -12.49 10.62 -0.45
N THR A 134 -12.90 11.51 0.45
CA THR A 134 -13.47 11.17 1.75
C THR A 134 -14.90 11.69 1.86
N SER A 135 -15.86 10.80 2.14
CA SER A 135 -17.24 11.15 2.46
C SER A 135 -17.47 10.97 3.95
N VAL A 136 -18.05 11.97 4.59
CA VAL A 136 -18.35 11.97 6.03
C VAL A 136 -19.78 12.42 6.27
N PHE A 137 -20.49 11.71 7.14
CA PHE A 137 -21.79 12.14 7.65
C PHE A 137 -21.68 12.42 9.14
N SER A 138 -22.12 13.60 9.56
CA SER A 138 -22.12 14.04 10.95
C SER A 138 -23.13 15.18 11.14
N PHE A 139 -23.69 15.27 12.35
CA PHE A 139 -24.50 16.42 12.78
C PHE A 139 -23.65 17.62 13.26
N GLU A 140 -22.33 17.48 13.30
CA GLU A 140 -21.42 18.56 13.67
C GLU A 140 -21.36 19.67 12.61
N ASN A 141 -20.92 20.84 13.04
CA ASN A 141 -20.75 21.99 12.16
C ASN A 141 -19.71 21.70 11.06
N LYS A 142 -20.01 22.17 9.84
CA LYS A 142 -19.17 21.99 8.65
C LYS A 142 -17.73 22.46 8.85
N ASP A 143 -17.53 23.66 9.40
CA ASP A 143 -16.19 24.24 9.58
C ASP A 143 -15.35 23.41 10.56
N LYS A 144 -15.97 22.81 11.58
CA LYS A 144 -15.29 21.87 12.47
C LYS A 144 -14.82 20.61 11.73
N LEU A 145 -15.67 20.05 10.87
CA LEU A 145 -15.35 18.86 10.08
C LEU A 145 -14.22 19.13 9.08
N GLU A 146 -14.26 20.28 8.40
CA GLU A 146 -13.21 20.71 7.47
C GLU A 146 -11.89 20.97 8.19
N ASN A 147 -11.92 21.65 9.33
CA ASN A 147 -10.72 21.89 10.14
C ASN A 147 -10.10 20.57 10.64
N ALA A 148 -10.92 19.66 11.16
CA ALA A 148 -10.47 18.33 11.57
C ALA A 148 -9.86 17.54 10.40
N PHE A 149 -10.45 17.63 9.20
CA PHE A 149 -9.93 16.96 8.01
C PHE A 149 -8.57 17.55 7.57
N LYS A 150 -8.41 18.87 7.61
CA LYS A 150 -7.15 19.54 7.31
C LYS A 150 -6.02 19.04 8.22
N ILE A 151 -6.25 19.04 9.54
CA ILE A 151 -5.28 18.55 10.53
C ILE A 151 -4.97 17.07 10.29
N ALA A 152 -6.00 16.25 10.05
CA ALA A 152 -5.82 14.83 9.78
C ALA A 152 -4.99 14.57 8.52
N ARG A 153 -5.23 15.32 7.43
CA ARG A 153 -4.44 15.23 6.19
C ARG A 153 -2.97 15.54 6.44
N GLU A 154 -2.69 16.64 7.14
CA GLU A 154 -1.33 17.12 7.42
C GLU A 154 -0.51 16.15 8.30
N GLN A 155 -1.20 15.31 9.08
CA GLN A 155 -0.59 14.35 10.00
C GLN A 155 -0.69 12.90 9.50
N CYS A 156 -1.35 12.66 8.36
CA CYS A 156 -1.61 11.31 7.87
C CYS A 156 -0.31 10.65 7.37
N PRO A 157 0.10 9.49 7.91
CA PRO A 157 1.28 8.77 7.43
C PRO A 157 1.23 8.45 5.93
N GLY A 158 0.08 7.99 5.43
CA GLY A 158 -0.11 7.72 4.01
C GLY A 158 0.09 8.95 3.13
N VAL A 159 -0.50 10.10 3.48
CA VAL A 159 -0.30 11.35 2.72
C VAL A 159 1.17 11.77 2.80
N PHE A 160 1.78 11.68 3.99
CA PHE A 160 3.19 12.01 4.18
C PHE A 160 4.11 11.20 3.27
N LEU A 161 3.92 9.88 3.21
CA LEU A 161 4.70 8.94 2.39
C LEU A 161 4.64 9.24 0.88
N ALA A 162 3.58 9.91 0.42
CA ALA A 162 3.44 10.29 -0.98
C ALA A 162 3.96 11.71 -1.27
N GLU A 163 3.73 12.67 -0.38
CA GLU A 163 4.10 14.07 -0.62
C GLU A 163 5.55 14.40 -0.28
N ASN A 164 6.23 13.53 0.48
CA ASN A 164 7.58 13.77 0.97
C ASN A 164 8.53 12.68 0.50
N ALA A 165 9.72 13.09 0.04
CA ALA A 165 10.79 12.15 -0.22
C ALA A 165 11.28 11.57 1.12
N VAL A 166 11.11 10.26 1.30
CA VAL A 166 11.52 9.55 2.50
C VAL A 166 12.95 9.05 2.34
N PRO A 167 13.83 9.22 3.33
CA PRO A 167 15.13 8.55 3.34
C PRO A 167 14.95 7.02 3.30
N VAL A 168 15.34 6.41 2.18
CA VAL A 168 15.31 4.96 1.98
C VAL A 168 16.73 4.41 1.91
N THR A 169 17.01 3.38 2.69
CA THR A 169 18.24 2.58 2.57
C THR A 169 17.94 1.20 2.02
N THR A 170 18.82 0.68 1.17
CA THR A 170 18.68 -0.66 0.62
C THR A 170 19.96 -1.46 0.83
N GLN A 171 19.79 -2.71 1.23
CA GLN A 171 20.86 -3.69 1.40
C GLN A 171 20.53 -4.97 0.64
N THR A 172 21.54 -5.69 0.18
CA THR A 172 21.37 -6.92 -0.58
C THR A 172 22.36 -7.97 -0.10
N THR A 173 21.83 -9.08 0.42
CA THR A 173 22.57 -10.33 0.64
C THR A 173 22.36 -11.25 -0.56
N ILE A 174 23.44 -11.85 -1.06
CA ILE A 174 23.39 -12.73 -2.22
C ILE A 174 24.01 -14.07 -1.87
N THR A 175 23.19 -15.11 -1.92
CA THR A 175 23.62 -16.50 -1.81
C THR A 175 23.86 -17.07 -3.20
N GLN A 176 25.13 -17.31 -3.54
CA GLN A 176 25.53 -17.82 -4.85
C GLN A 176 25.48 -19.35 -4.92
N TYR A 177 24.73 -19.87 -5.90
CA TYR A 177 24.59 -21.29 -6.17
C TYR A 177 25.46 -21.70 -7.37
N LYS A 178 25.81 -22.99 -7.45
CA LYS A 178 26.47 -23.55 -8.64
C LYS A 178 25.56 -23.38 -9.86
N LYS A 179 26.13 -22.91 -10.96
CA LYS A 179 25.43 -22.71 -12.23
C LYS A 179 24.79 -24.01 -12.70
N VAL A 180 23.48 -23.98 -12.92
CA VAL A 180 22.73 -25.09 -13.51
C VAL A 180 22.26 -24.67 -14.92
N PRO A 181 22.35 -25.52 -15.95
CA PRO A 181 21.80 -25.21 -17.26
C PRO A 181 20.33 -24.80 -17.15
N GLN A 182 20.01 -23.59 -17.60
CA GLN A 182 18.64 -23.07 -17.50
C GLN A 182 17.79 -23.64 -18.63
N LYS A 183 16.62 -24.18 -18.27
CA LYS A 183 15.60 -24.55 -19.26
C LYS A 183 14.92 -23.29 -19.75
N LYS A 184 14.94 -23.05 -21.06
CA LYS A 184 14.05 -22.07 -21.69
C LYS A 184 12.61 -22.52 -21.41
N GLY A 185 11.82 -21.65 -20.81
CA GLY A 185 10.44 -21.93 -20.45
C GLY A 185 9.58 -20.70 -20.67
N LYS A 186 8.32 -20.91 -21.04
CA LYS A 186 7.29 -19.86 -21.13
C LYS A 186 6.98 -19.23 -19.76
N LYS A 187 7.44 -19.85 -18.66
CA LYS A 187 7.29 -19.40 -17.29
C LYS A 187 8.64 -19.45 -16.56
N ILE A 188 9.11 -18.30 -16.07
CA ILE A 188 10.37 -18.17 -15.30
C ILE A 188 10.05 -17.39 -14.02
N ASN A 189 10.57 -17.81 -12.86
CA ASN A 189 10.31 -17.17 -11.55
C ASN A 189 8.82 -16.96 -11.22
N HIS A 190 7.96 -17.90 -11.63
CA HIS A 190 6.50 -17.75 -11.52
C HIS A 190 5.89 -16.62 -12.38
N ILE A 191 6.62 -16.10 -13.37
CA ILE A 191 6.15 -15.10 -14.34
C ILE A 191 5.86 -15.77 -15.68
N ASN A 192 4.63 -15.64 -16.19
CA ASN A 192 4.26 -16.09 -17.54
C ASN A 192 4.73 -15.07 -18.60
N LEU A 193 5.80 -15.41 -19.31
CA LEU A 193 6.43 -14.52 -20.29
C LEU A 193 5.58 -14.31 -21.55
N ASP A 194 4.78 -15.29 -21.98
CA ASP A 194 3.91 -15.15 -23.16
C ASP A 194 2.85 -14.05 -22.93
N SER A 195 2.26 -14.03 -21.72
CA SER A 195 1.30 -12.99 -21.32
C SER A 195 1.96 -11.62 -21.22
N VAL A 196 3.16 -11.55 -20.63
CA VAL A 196 3.93 -10.30 -20.52
C VAL A 196 4.29 -9.74 -21.89
N TYR A 197 4.80 -10.54 -22.82
CA TYR A 197 5.16 -10.07 -24.15
C TYR A 197 3.94 -9.65 -24.97
N THR A 198 2.81 -10.34 -24.78
CA THR A 198 1.53 -9.95 -25.38
C THR A 198 1.10 -8.57 -24.86
N PHE A 199 1.14 -8.37 -23.54
CA PHE A 199 0.78 -7.09 -22.93
C PHE A 199 1.72 -5.96 -23.36
N GLN A 200 3.03 -6.20 -23.38
CA GLN A 200 4.00 -5.22 -23.90
C GLN A 200 3.72 -4.87 -25.38
N SER A 201 3.32 -5.84 -26.20
CA SER A 201 2.97 -5.59 -27.60
C SER A 201 1.71 -4.74 -27.73
N GLN A 202 0.71 -4.97 -26.88
CA GLN A 202 -0.50 -4.14 -26.79
C GLN A 202 -0.14 -2.70 -26.40
N LEU A 203 0.69 -2.50 -25.37
CA LEU A 203 1.12 -1.17 -24.93
C LEU A 203 1.94 -0.44 -26.00
N ARG A 204 2.78 -1.14 -26.77
CA ARG A 204 3.49 -0.53 -27.92
C ARG A 204 2.52 -0.10 -29.02
N ALA A 205 1.50 -0.91 -29.29
CA ALA A 205 0.50 -0.60 -30.31
C ALA A 205 -0.44 0.54 -29.87
N LYS A 206 -0.71 0.64 -28.57
CA LYS A 206 -1.63 1.63 -27.99
C LYS A 206 -1.07 2.23 -26.69
N PRO A 207 -0.06 3.12 -26.77
CA PRO A 207 0.58 3.69 -25.59
C PRO A 207 -0.38 4.44 -24.65
N GLN A 208 -1.47 4.97 -25.17
CA GLN A 208 -2.52 5.63 -24.38
C GLN A 208 -3.26 4.68 -23.42
N GLU A 209 -3.28 3.37 -23.68
CA GLU A 209 -3.89 2.37 -22.79
C GLU A 209 -2.95 1.92 -21.66
N SER A 210 -1.76 2.52 -21.54
CA SER A 210 -0.77 2.18 -20.52
C SER A 210 -1.07 2.73 -19.13
N ILE A 211 -1.88 3.80 -19.05
CA ILE A 211 -2.35 4.33 -17.78
C ILE A 211 -3.53 3.49 -17.32
N LYS A 212 -3.39 2.84 -16.17
CA LYS A 212 -4.47 2.08 -15.53
C LYS A 212 -4.65 2.57 -14.08
N PRO A 213 -5.87 2.93 -13.68
CA PRO A 213 -6.14 3.25 -12.29
C PRO A 213 -6.21 1.98 -11.45
N GLU A 214 -5.64 2.02 -10.26
CA GLU A 214 -5.95 1.08 -9.18
C GLU A 214 -6.81 1.82 -8.15
N ILE A 215 -7.94 1.22 -7.77
CA ILE A 215 -8.97 1.89 -6.97
C ILE A 215 -9.36 1.02 -5.79
N VAL A 216 -9.26 1.59 -4.58
CA VAL A 216 -9.78 0.96 -3.36
C VAL A 216 -10.73 1.92 -2.65
N GLU A 217 -11.87 1.41 -2.22
CA GLU A 217 -12.78 2.10 -1.31
C GLU A 217 -12.98 1.27 -0.05
N GLY A 218 -13.09 1.95 1.08
CA GLY A 218 -13.49 1.32 2.33
C GLY A 218 -14.26 2.26 3.24
N ALA A 219 -14.88 1.66 4.25
CA ALA A 219 -15.69 2.33 5.24
C ALA A 219 -15.07 2.18 6.63
N TRP A 220 -15.13 3.25 7.40
CA TRP A 220 -14.78 3.29 8.81
C TRP A 220 -16.00 2.97 9.67
N GLU A 221 -15.82 2.08 10.65
CA GLU A 221 -16.85 1.65 11.58
C GLU A 221 -16.99 2.64 12.73
N CYS A 222 -17.79 3.71 12.56
CA CYS A 222 -17.91 4.78 13.57
C CYS A 222 -18.60 4.37 14.88
N ASN A 223 -19.44 3.33 14.85
CA ASN A 223 -20.38 3.01 15.95
C ASN A 223 -19.99 1.73 16.73
N SER A 224 -18.83 1.15 16.45
CA SER A 224 -18.30 0.00 17.21
C SER A 224 -17.35 0.47 18.31
N VAL A 225 -17.05 -0.43 19.24
CA VAL A 225 -16.02 -0.29 20.28
C VAL A 225 -15.04 -1.48 20.29
N SER A 226 -15.19 -2.39 19.33
CA SER A 226 -14.35 -3.57 19.19
C SER A 226 -14.22 -4.00 17.73
N GLY A 227 -13.14 -4.72 17.44
CA GLY A 227 -12.88 -5.26 16.11
C GLY A 227 -12.28 -4.23 15.15
N PRO A 228 -12.14 -4.58 13.87
CA PRO A 228 -11.43 -3.73 12.92
C PRO A 228 -12.18 -2.42 12.67
N GLN A 229 -11.43 -1.34 12.51
CA GLN A 229 -11.98 0.00 12.40
C GLN A 229 -12.29 0.41 10.96
N PHE A 230 -11.59 -0.15 9.98
CA PHE A 230 -11.80 0.14 8.56
C PHE A 230 -11.83 -1.15 7.75
N ASN A 231 -12.80 -1.25 6.84
CA ASN A 231 -13.03 -2.44 6.01
C ASN A 231 -13.16 -2.04 4.54
N THR A 232 -12.60 -2.84 3.63
CA THR A 232 -12.81 -2.66 2.19
C THR A 232 -14.28 -2.85 1.83
N THR A 233 -14.79 -1.99 0.97
CA THR A 233 -16.07 -2.17 0.26
C THR A 233 -15.84 -2.53 -1.20
N PHE A 234 -14.73 -2.04 -1.77
CA PHE A 234 -14.49 -2.08 -3.21
C PHE A 234 -13.00 -2.17 -3.55
N ILE A 235 -12.66 -2.96 -4.57
CA ILE A 235 -11.32 -3.00 -5.19
C ILE A 235 -11.50 -3.17 -6.71
N ASP A 236 -10.91 -2.27 -7.50
CA ASP A 236 -10.81 -2.34 -8.97
C ASP A 236 -12.08 -2.77 -9.70
N GLY A 237 -13.16 -2.01 -9.55
CA GLY A 237 -14.42 -2.32 -10.23
C GLY A 237 -15.32 -3.30 -9.47
N LYS A 238 -14.80 -3.98 -8.44
CA LYS A 238 -15.47 -5.14 -7.85
C LYS A 238 -15.78 -4.92 -6.37
N PRO A 239 -17.01 -5.22 -5.93
CA PRO A 239 -17.31 -5.29 -4.50
C PRO A 239 -16.44 -6.36 -3.82
N GLN A 240 -15.71 -5.97 -2.77
CA GLN A 240 -14.78 -6.83 -2.02
C GLN A 240 -14.97 -6.59 -0.52
N PHE A 241 -16.21 -6.76 -0.04
CA PHE A 241 -16.61 -6.43 1.32
C PHE A 241 -15.82 -7.22 2.37
N GLY A 242 -15.11 -6.49 3.24
CA GLY A 242 -14.39 -7.06 4.38
C GLY A 242 -13.20 -7.95 4.00
N LEU A 243 -12.75 -7.91 2.73
CA LEU A 243 -11.58 -8.65 2.27
C LEU A 243 -10.32 -8.20 2.99
N TRP A 244 -10.12 -6.89 3.10
CA TRP A 244 -9.06 -6.31 3.91
C TRP A 244 -9.63 -5.45 5.00
N LYS A 245 -9.02 -5.58 6.18
CA LYS A 245 -9.44 -4.90 7.39
C LYS A 245 -8.22 -4.29 8.04
N THR A 246 -8.41 -3.12 8.61
CA THR A 246 -7.35 -2.46 9.35
C THR A 246 -7.87 -1.82 10.61
N ASP A 247 -7.01 -1.78 11.62
CA ASP A 247 -7.28 -1.23 12.93
C ASP A 247 -6.07 -0.41 13.36
N SER A 248 -6.29 0.59 14.20
CA SER A 248 -5.22 1.37 14.80
C SER A 248 -4.62 0.59 15.97
N ARG A 249 -3.34 0.87 16.27
CA ARG A 249 -2.72 0.32 17.48
C ARG A 249 -3.44 0.83 18.74
N LYS A 250 -3.36 0.10 19.87
CA LYS A 250 -3.97 0.53 21.14
C LYS A 250 -3.57 1.94 21.56
N MET A 251 -2.28 2.24 21.44
CA MET A 251 -1.75 3.58 21.73
C MET A 251 -2.27 4.67 20.78
N MET A 252 -2.78 4.29 19.62
CA MET A 252 -3.40 5.18 18.62
C MET A 252 -4.93 5.13 18.68
N GLY A 253 -5.51 4.61 19.76
CA GLY A 253 -6.94 4.59 20.00
C GLY A 253 -7.70 3.42 19.37
N GLY A 254 -7.04 2.49 18.66
CA GLY A 254 -7.71 1.27 18.18
C GLY A 254 -7.63 0.12 19.17
N GLU A 255 -8.04 -1.07 18.75
CA GLU A 255 -8.00 -2.28 19.59
C GLU A 255 -6.86 -3.24 19.19
N SER A 256 -6.17 -2.93 18.08
CA SER A 256 -5.15 -3.80 17.47
C SER A 256 -5.70 -5.19 17.12
N SER A 257 -6.92 -5.21 16.58
CA SER A 257 -7.67 -6.40 16.18
C SER A 257 -7.43 -6.83 14.72
N ALA A 258 -6.74 -5.98 13.96
CA ALA A 258 -6.31 -6.23 12.59
C ALA A 258 -4.99 -5.48 12.33
N PRO A 259 -4.25 -5.79 11.23
CA PRO A 259 -3.05 -5.06 10.88
C PRO A 259 -3.34 -3.58 10.63
N PHE A 260 -2.46 -2.69 11.04
CA PHE A 260 -2.67 -1.24 10.84
C PHE A 260 -2.21 -0.78 9.45
N PRO A 261 -2.64 0.39 8.95
CA PRO A 261 -2.48 0.74 7.54
C PRO A 261 -1.04 0.71 7.03
N LEU A 262 -0.07 1.10 7.84
CA LEU A 262 1.35 1.08 7.43
C LEU A 262 1.93 -0.33 7.25
N GLN A 263 1.35 -1.37 7.87
CA GLN A 263 1.74 -2.75 7.58
C GLN A 263 1.32 -3.14 6.15
N TYR A 264 0.11 -2.73 5.73
CA TYR A 264 -0.35 -2.92 4.35
C TYR A 264 0.50 -2.12 3.35
N PHE A 265 0.89 -0.89 3.69
CA PHE A 265 1.79 -0.10 2.85
C PHE A 265 3.15 -0.81 2.69
N LEU A 266 3.78 -1.17 3.82
CA LEU A 266 5.08 -1.83 3.84
C LEU A 266 5.04 -3.19 3.13
N GLY A 267 3.93 -3.92 3.27
CA GLY A 267 3.65 -5.13 2.50
C GLY A 267 3.53 -4.88 1.02
N GLY A 268 2.66 -3.96 0.60
CA GLY A 268 2.44 -3.64 -0.81
C GLY A 268 3.70 -3.20 -1.53
N ILE A 269 4.53 -2.34 -0.92
CA ILE A 269 5.80 -1.94 -1.53
C ILE A 269 6.80 -3.09 -1.59
N SER A 270 6.86 -3.95 -0.58
CA SER A 270 7.74 -5.12 -0.56
C SER A 270 7.32 -6.13 -1.63
N CYS A 271 6.02 -6.44 -1.74
CA CYS A 271 5.43 -7.21 -2.83
C CYS A 271 5.82 -6.64 -4.20
N CYS A 272 5.73 -5.31 -4.32
CA CYS A 272 5.99 -4.59 -5.56
C CYS A 272 7.47 -4.71 -5.95
N LEU A 273 8.40 -4.51 -5.01
CA LEU A 273 9.83 -4.69 -5.24
C LEU A 273 10.17 -6.14 -5.63
N LEU A 274 9.64 -7.14 -4.90
CA LEU A 274 9.83 -8.56 -5.21
C LEU A 274 9.29 -8.92 -6.61
N THR A 275 8.11 -8.40 -6.95
CA THR A 275 7.51 -8.55 -8.28
C THR A 275 8.44 -8.05 -9.36
N HIS A 276 8.97 -6.83 -9.21
CA HIS A 276 9.82 -6.23 -10.22
C HIS A 276 11.17 -6.94 -10.32
N TYR A 277 11.70 -7.44 -9.22
CA TYR A 277 12.92 -8.24 -9.24
C TYR A 277 12.70 -9.57 -9.97
N ALA A 278 11.64 -10.31 -9.64
CA ALA A 278 11.29 -11.58 -10.29
C ALA A 278 10.98 -11.39 -11.78
N TYR A 279 10.24 -10.33 -12.12
CA TYR A 279 9.88 -9.93 -13.47
C TYR A 279 11.12 -9.54 -14.31
N ALA A 280 11.97 -8.65 -13.80
CA ALA A 280 13.20 -8.23 -14.47
C ALA A 280 14.18 -9.39 -14.68
N SER A 281 14.24 -10.32 -13.71
CA SER A 281 15.00 -11.56 -13.83
C SER A 281 14.42 -12.47 -14.92
N ALA A 282 13.10 -12.64 -14.95
CA ALA A 282 12.41 -13.48 -15.94
C ALA A 282 12.59 -12.96 -17.38
N LEU A 283 12.50 -11.64 -17.59
CA LEU A 283 12.73 -11.02 -18.90
C LEU A 283 14.15 -11.22 -19.43
N ARG A 284 15.14 -11.32 -18.54
CA ARG A 284 16.53 -11.64 -18.86
C ARG A 284 16.81 -13.15 -18.94
N ALA A 285 15.76 -13.98 -18.85
CA ALA A 285 15.85 -15.43 -18.76
C ALA A 285 16.76 -15.91 -17.62
N LEU A 286 16.67 -15.26 -16.46
CA LEU A 286 17.43 -15.57 -15.25
C LEU A 286 16.52 -16.23 -14.22
N SER A 287 16.81 -17.49 -13.90
CA SER A 287 16.12 -18.23 -12.84
C SER A 287 16.69 -17.90 -11.46
N LEU A 288 15.83 -17.50 -10.54
CA LEU A 288 16.17 -17.33 -9.12
C LEU A 288 15.91 -18.63 -8.36
N LYS A 289 16.59 -18.81 -7.22
CA LYS A 289 16.39 -19.93 -6.28
C LYS A 289 15.53 -19.51 -5.10
N SER A 290 15.78 -18.32 -4.58
CA SER A 290 15.00 -17.65 -3.55
C SER A 290 15.06 -16.15 -3.79
N ILE A 291 14.03 -15.44 -3.36
CA ILE A 291 14.09 -14.00 -3.17
C ILE A 291 13.14 -13.62 -2.03
N GLU A 292 13.70 -12.93 -1.06
CA GLU A 292 13.05 -12.50 0.17
C GLU A 292 13.40 -11.03 0.39
N ILE A 293 12.54 -10.32 1.11
CA ILE A 293 12.81 -8.94 1.52
C ILE A 293 12.36 -8.76 2.97
N GLU A 294 13.27 -8.26 3.79
CA GLU A 294 12.95 -7.70 5.10
C GLU A 294 12.80 -6.20 4.92
N SER A 295 11.68 -5.67 5.39
CA SER A 295 11.38 -4.24 5.28
C SER A 295 11.11 -3.67 6.64
N GLN A 296 11.69 -2.50 6.89
CA GLN A 296 11.51 -1.74 8.11
C GLN A 296 11.04 -0.32 7.82
N LEU A 297 10.09 0.15 8.62
CA LEU A 297 9.61 1.53 8.63
C LEU A 297 9.70 2.08 10.06
N ASP A 298 10.34 3.24 10.23
CA ASP A 298 10.26 4.01 11.47
C ASP A 298 9.14 5.03 11.34
N GLN A 299 8.21 5.02 12.29
CA GLN A 299 7.07 5.94 12.35
C GLN A 299 7.20 6.81 13.60
N ASP A 300 7.21 8.13 13.42
CA ASP A 300 7.10 9.08 14.54
C ASP A 300 5.62 9.43 14.78
N ILE A 301 5.04 8.87 15.85
CA ILE A 301 3.63 9.08 16.16
C ILE A 301 3.37 10.41 16.89
N SER A 302 4.39 11.19 17.27
CA SER A 302 4.17 12.44 18.00
C SER A 302 3.40 13.46 17.18
N ARG A 303 3.64 13.52 15.87
CA ARG A 303 2.92 14.40 14.95
C ARG A 303 1.46 13.98 14.79
N GLU A 304 1.21 12.68 14.71
CA GLU A 304 -0.14 12.11 14.68
C GLU A 304 -0.95 12.38 15.97
N MET A 305 -0.24 12.65 17.07
CA MET A 305 -0.79 13.05 18.36
C MET A 305 -0.82 14.58 18.56
N MET A 306 -0.54 15.36 17.51
CA MET A 306 -0.53 16.83 17.53
C MET A 306 0.47 17.42 18.54
N LEU A 307 1.61 16.75 18.74
CA LEU A 307 2.62 17.16 19.72
C LEU A 307 3.78 17.94 19.11
N ASN A 308 4.14 17.65 17.86
CA ASN A 308 5.21 18.34 17.13
C ASN A 308 5.02 18.19 15.61
N GLU A 309 5.95 18.76 14.84
CA GLU A 309 5.98 18.73 13.38
C GLU A 309 7.06 17.80 12.81
N ASN A 310 7.52 16.81 13.59
CA ASN A 310 8.51 15.86 13.12
C ASN A 310 8.01 15.10 11.86
N PRO A 311 8.91 14.65 10.98
CA PRO A 311 8.54 13.76 9.89
C PRO A 311 7.76 12.54 10.41
N VAL A 312 6.58 12.27 9.86
CA VAL A 312 5.74 11.14 10.30
C VAL A 312 6.42 9.81 10.04
N VAL A 313 7.17 9.73 8.94
CA VAL A 313 8.00 8.58 8.58
C VAL A 313 9.42 9.07 8.35
N PRO A 314 10.28 9.09 9.40
CA PRO A 314 11.65 9.60 9.27
C PRO A 314 12.55 8.77 8.36
N LYS A 315 12.36 7.45 8.28
CA LYS A 315 13.17 6.57 7.42
C LYS A 315 12.51 5.23 7.13
N MET A 316 12.99 4.60 6.06
CA MET A 316 12.68 3.22 5.71
C MET A 316 13.93 2.47 5.28
N SER A 317 13.94 1.16 5.47
CA SER A 317 15.00 0.28 4.99
C SER A 317 14.47 -0.99 4.39
N PHE A 318 15.16 -1.49 3.36
CA PHE A 318 14.84 -2.73 2.67
C PHE A 318 16.08 -3.59 2.57
N HIS A 319 16.01 -4.82 3.04
CA HIS A 319 17.08 -5.81 2.91
C HIS A 319 16.60 -6.96 2.04
N PHE A 320 17.16 -7.09 0.85
CA PHE A 320 16.92 -8.21 -0.05
C PHE A 320 17.84 -9.38 0.30
N ASP A 321 17.29 -10.59 0.42
CA ASP A 321 18.06 -11.84 0.40
C ASP A 321 17.74 -12.61 -0.88
N ILE A 322 18.76 -12.80 -1.73
CA ILE A 322 18.60 -13.38 -3.06
C ILE A 322 19.47 -14.62 -3.19
N GLY A 323 18.81 -15.75 -3.45
CA GLY A 323 19.46 -16.97 -3.90
C GLY A 323 19.52 -17.04 -5.41
N THR A 324 20.71 -17.06 -6.00
CA THR A 324 20.88 -17.10 -7.46
C THR A 324 22.12 -17.87 -7.92
N ASP A 325 22.10 -18.40 -9.13
CA ASP A 325 23.27 -18.99 -9.79
C ASP A 325 23.95 -18.04 -10.80
N GLN A 326 23.50 -16.78 -10.82
CA GLN A 326 24.04 -15.70 -11.64
C GLN A 326 25.24 -15.02 -10.99
N PRO A 327 26.10 -14.35 -11.78
CA PRO A 327 27.18 -13.52 -11.23
C PRO A 327 26.65 -12.45 -10.28
N LEU A 328 27.44 -12.12 -9.24
CA LEU A 328 27.10 -11.11 -8.24
C LEU A 328 26.74 -9.75 -8.86
N SER A 329 27.45 -9.33 -9.91
CA SER A 329 27.20 -8.07 -10.62
C SER A 329 25.79 -8.01 -11.23
N VAL A 330 25.30 -9.12 -11.77
CA VAL A 330 23.97 -9.22 -12.37
C VAL A 330 22.87 -9.10 -11.30
N ALA A 331 23.06 -9.75 -10.15
CA ALA A 331 22.11 -9.64 -9.04
C ALA A 331 22.05 -8.22 -8.43
N LYS A 332 23.19 -7.53 -8.35
CA LYS A 332 23.21 -6.11 -7.95
C LYS A 332 22.49 -5.22 -8.97
N GLU A 333 22.77 -5.38 -10.27
CA GLU A 333 22.07 -4.65 -11.34
C GLU A 333 20.55 -4.86 -11.29
N LEU A 334 20.11 -6.11 -11.05
CA LEU A 334 18.69 -6.44 -10.90
C LEU A 334 18.02 -5.73 -9.72
N THR A 335 18.74 -5.53 -8.61
CA THR A 335 18.25 -4.79 -7.45
C THR A 335 18.03 -3.32 -7.81
N GLU A 336 18.98 -2.69 -8.49
CA GLU A 336 18.85 -1.30 -8.93
C GLU A 336 17.70 -1.13 -9.94
N ASP A 337 17.56 -2.06 -10.88
CA ASP A 337 16.49 -2.09 -11.87
C ASP A 337 15.11 -2.27 -11.21
N CYS A 338 14.99 -3.13 -10.20
CA CYS A 338 13.71 -3.33 -9.50
C CYS A 338 13.28 -2.08 -8.72
N ILE A 339 14.21 -1.40 -8.04
CA ILE A 339 13.98 -0.13 -7.33
C ILE A 339 13.51 0.93 -8.32
N ARG A 340 14.18 1.05 -9.48
CA ARG A 340 13.83 2.03 -10.52
C ARG A 340 12.46 1.82 -11.16
N ARG A 341 12.02 0.57 -11.28
CA ARG A 341 10.73 0.23 -11.95
C ARG A 341 9.55 0.26 -10.99
N CYS A 342 9.77 -0.02 -9.71
CA CYS A 342 8.72 -0.10 -8.71
C CYS A 342 7.97 1.24 -8.58
N PRO A 343 6.66 1.30 -8.91
CA PRO A 343 5.89 2.54 -8.81
C PRO A 343 5.80 3.08 -7.39
N MET A 344 5.71 2.19 -6.40
CA MET A 344 5.63 2.58 -4.99
C MET A 344 6.94 3.15 -4.47
N MET A 345 8.07 2.59 -4.90
CA MET A 345 9.39 3.15 -4.61
C MET A 345 9.57 4.51 -5.30
N TYR A 346 9.05 4.68 -6.51
CA TYR A 346 9.03 5.98 -7.17
C TYR A 346 8.24 7.01 -6.36
N ILE A 347 7.06 6.67 -5.86
CA ILE A 347 6.26 7.55 -4.98
C ILE A 347 7.03 7.91 -3.70
N LEU A 348 7.73 6.98 -3.07
CA LEU A 348 8.50 7.26 -1.85
C LEU A 348 9.71 8.17 -2.05
N LEU A 349 10.41 7.99 -3.18
CA LEU A 349 11.67 8.70 -3.45
C LEU A 349 11.46 10.08 -4.07
N ASN A 350 10.25 10.37 -4.55
CA ASN A 350 9.93 11.62 -5.24
C ASN A 350 8.77 12.32 -4.54
N LYS A 351 8.75 13.65 -4.60
CA LYS A 351 7.58 14.39 -4.14
C LYS A 351 6.43 14.16 -5.11
N PHE A 352 5.36 13.57 -4.61
CA PHE A 352 4.15 13.29 -5.38
C PHE A 352 3.00 14.19 -4.92
N THR A 353 2.14 14.63 -5.83
CA THR A 353 0.97 15.44 -5.45
C THR A 353 -0.18 14.52 -5.05
N VAL A 354 -0.71 14.70 -3.84
CA VAL A 354 -1.91 14.00 -3.38
C VAL A 354 -3.10 14.96 -3.40
N LYS A 355 -4.05 14.72 -4.30
CA LYS A 355 -5.33 15.43 -4.30
C LYS A 355 -6.22 14.84 -3.22
N THR A 356 -6.78 15.68 -2.37
CA THR A 356 -7.73 15.26 -1.32
C THR A 356 -9.05 15.99 -1.50
N ASP A 357 -10.14 15.25 -1.62
CA ASP A 357 -11.50 15.78 -1.72
C ASP A 357 -12.31 15.36 -0.47
N LEU A 358 -13.05 16.30 0.12
CA LEU A 358 -13.93 16.04 1.28
C LEU A 358 -15.39 16.34 0.91
N TYR A 359 -16.26 15.35 1.11
CA TYR A 359 -17.70 15.41 0.88
C TYR A 359 -18.42 15.32 2.23
N ILE A 360 -19.09 16.39 2.64
CA ILE A 360 -19.79 16.46 3.93
C ILE A 360 -21.29 16.25 3.70
N ASN A 361 -21.86 15.29 4.43
CA ASN A 361 -23.26 14.88 4.37
C ASN A 361 -23.73 14.52 2.95
N GLN A 362 -22.81 13.97 2.15
CA GLN A 362 -23.00 13.58 0.77
C GLN A 362 -22.20 12.31 0.52
N ASP A 363 -22.74 11.39 -0.28
CA ASP A 363 -22.01 10.21 -0.71
C ASP A 363 -20.87 10.58 -1.68
N LEU A 364 -19.89 9.67 -1.81
CA LEU A 364 -18.86 9.83 -2.83
C LEU A 364 -19.48 9.81 -4.24
N PRO A 365 -18.93 10.58 -5.19
CA PRO A 365 -19.32 10.47 -6.58
C PRO A 365 -19.19 9.01 -7.07
N PRO A 366 -20.07 8.56 -7.98
CA PRO A 366 -19.94 7.23 -8.58
C PRO A 366 -18.59 7.11 -9.29
N LEU A 367 -18.03 5.92 -9.26
CA LEU A 367 -16.81 5.61 -10.01
C LEU A 367 -17.09 5.75 -11.50
N LYS A 368 -16.23 6.50 -12.19
CA LYS A 368 -16.24 6.56 -13.64
C LYS A 368 -15.51 5.32 -14.15
N PHE A 369 -16.20 4.19 -14.20
CA PHE A 369 -15.71 3.09 -15.03
C PHE A 369 -15.84 3.50 -16.48
N ASP A 370 -14.85 3.17 -17.30
CA ASP A 370 -14.95 3.34 -18.74
C ASP A 370 -16.10 2.45 -19.23
N THR A 371 -17.27 3.06 -19.50
CA THR A 371 -18.57 2.37 -19.54
C THR A 371 -18.81 1.46 -20.75
N ASP A 372 -17.78 1.15 -21.54
CA ASP A 372 -17.91 0.43 -22.83
C ASP A 372 -17.25 -0.97 -22.91
N GLU A 373 -16.47 -1.40 -21.90
CA GLU A 373 -15.91 -2.77 -21.87
C GLU A 373 -16.68 -3.74 -20.96
N ASP A 374 -17.23 -3.29 -19.83
CA ASP A 374 -17.92 -4.19 -18.89
C ASP A 374 -19.30 -4.69 -19.37
N LYS A 375 -19.92 -4.03 -20.35
CA LYS A 375 -21.14 -4.55 -20.99
C LYS A 375 -20.90 -5.81 -21.84
N ARG A 376 -19.65 -6.11 -22.21
CA ARG A 376 -19.31 -7.29 -23.02
C ARG A 376 -19.05 -8.56 -22.20
N CYS A 377 -18.85 -8.46 -20.88
CA CYS A 377 -18.68 -9.64 -20.01
C CYS A 377 -19.99 -10.22 -19.47
N ASN A 378 -21.14 -9.56 -19.66
CA ASN A 378 -22.46 -10.09 -19.27
C ASN A 378 -23.27 -10.68 -20.45
N MET A 379 -22.61 -10.97 -21.57
CA MET A 379 -23.19 -11.66 -22.72
C MET A 379 -22.24 -12.76 -23.26
N MET A 380 -21.81 -13.69 -22.40
CA MET A 380 -21.39 -15.03 -22.82
C MET A 380 -21.81 -16.07 -21.79
#